data_AF-A0A8H3LKH1-F1
#
_entry.id   AF-A0A8H3LKH1-F1
#
_cell.length_a   1.000
_cell.length_b   1.000
_cell.length_c   1.000
_cell.angle_alpha   90.00
_cell.angle_beta   90.00
_cell.angle_gamma   90.00
#
_symmetry.space_group_name_H-M   'P 1'
#
loop_
_entity.id
_entity.type
_entity.pdbx_description
1 polymer ?
#
loop_
_entity_poly.entity_id
_entity_poly.type
_entity_poly.pdbx_seq_one_letter_code
_entity_poly.pdbx_strand_id
1 'polypeptide(L)'
;MINAPTENSIITETYIGYEALVSYLNESKNNWTYKGFLNLNQDVISASLPSLTNSSLTSIKWQSFDITWYKRFLECSQRLLEPNTFVELKKKMNTEHLCYPNRLQAYWKEVIKECEKENLATNITTITSLPKQTQNTNIKDFSKKNINFCYDILDELTSTSYAYSFFKFIF
;
A
#
# COMPACT_ATOMS: atom_id res chain seq x y z
N MET A 1 -12.49 -30.24 -36.65
CA MET A 1 -12.22 -29.76 -35.28
C MET A 1 -11.43 -28.48 -35.42
N ILE A 2 -12.04 -27.35 -35.06
CA ILE A 2 -11.43 -26.03 -35.16
C ILE A 2 -11.03 -25.66 -33.73
N ASN A 3 -9.73 -25.57 -33.46
CA ASN A 3 -9.25 -25.10 -32.16
C ASN A 3 -9.48 -23.59 -32.12
N ALA A 4 -10.37 -23.14 -31.22
CA ALA A 4 -10.49 -21.73 -30.89
C ALA A 4 -9.20 -21.27 -30.18
N PRO A 5 -8.71 -20.05 -30.41
CA PRO A 5 -7.62 -19.51 -29.63
C PRO A 5 -8.12 -19.28 -28.21
N THR A 6 -7.42 -19.83 -27.23
CA THR A 6 -7.61 -19.48 -25.83
C THR A 6 -7.29 -17.99 -25.68
N GLU A 7 -8.31 -17.15 -25.56
CA GLU A 7 -8.16 -15.78 -25.10
C GLU A 7 -7.54 -15.85 -23.69
N ASN A 8 -6.24 -15.60 -23.61
CA ASN A 8 -5.65 -15.13 -22.36
C ASN A 8 -6.27 -13.77 -22.09
N SER A 9 -7.40 -13.78 -21.38
CA SER A 9 -8.01 -12.58 -20.83
C SER A 9 -6.93 -11.85 -20.03
N ILE A 10 -6.44 -10.74 -20.56
CA ILE A 10 -5.50 -9.87 -19.87
C ILE A 10 -6.30 -9.26 -18.73
N ILE A 11 -6.17 -9.85 -17.53
CA ILE A 11 -6.82 -9.32 -16.33
C ILE A 11 -6.11 -8.00 -16.00
N THR A 12 -6.69 -6.89 -16.46
CA THR A 12 -6.30 -5.55 -16.05
C THR A 12 -6.82 -5.33 -14.64
N GLU A 13 -5.92 -5.08 -13.69
CA GLU A 13 -6.32 -4.72 -12.33
C GLU A 13 -6.99 -3.35 -12.34
N THR A 14 -8.08 -3.19 -11.59
CA THR A 14 -8.90 -1.97 -11.63
C THR A 14 -8.63 -1.01 -10.47
N TYR A 15 -7.55 -1.21 -9.71
CA TYR A 15 -7.24 -0.35 -8.58
C TYR A 15 -6.60 0.97 -9.02
N ILE A 16 -6.86 2.04 -8.24
CA ILE A 16 -6.27 3.37 -8.47
C ILE A 16 -4.74 3.25 -8.45
N GLY A 17 -4.13 3.65 -9.56
CA GLY A 17 -2.68 3.68 -9.76
C GLY A 17 -2.07 2.42 -10.37
N TYR A 18 -2.88 1.46 -10.84
CA TYR A 18 -2.40 0.38 -11.70
C TYR A 18 -1.70 0.92 -12.96
N GLU A 19 -2.34 1.84 -13.69
CA GLU A 19 -1.77 2.43 -14.92
C GLU A 19 -0.46 3.19 -14.66
N ALA A 20 -0.35 3.86 -13.51
CA ALA A 20 0.88 4.54 -13.10
C ALA A 20 2.03 3.54 -12.87
N LEU A 21 1.72 2.39 -12.28
CA LEU A 21 2.67 1.30 -12.06
C LEU A 21 3.12 0.67 -13.38
N VAL A 22 2.18 0.41 -14.30
CA VAL A 22 2.48 -0.09 -15.66
C VAL A 22 3.36 0.90 -16.41
N SER A 23 3.01 2.19 -16.39
CA SER A 23 3.77 3.25 -17.06
C SER A 23 5.19 3.36 -16.49
N TYR A 24 5.33 3.37 -15.16
CA TYR A 24 6.63 3.39 -14.50
C TYR A 24 7.52 2.21 -14.91
N LEU A 25 6.93 1.01 -14.99
CA LEU A 25 7.65 -0.19 -15.41
C LEU A 25 8.08 -0.13 -16.88
N ASN A 26 7.26 0.42 -17.77
CA ASN A 26 7.58 0.50 -19.20
C ASN A 26 8.59 1.62 -19.53
N GLU A 27 8.55 2.75 -18.82
CA GLU A 27 9.33 3.95 -19.19
C GLU A 27 10.70 4.02 -18.55
N SER A 28 10.86 3.48 -17.34
CA SER A 28 12.14 3.55 -16.66
C SER A 28 13.05 2.42 -17.11
N LYS A 29 14.08 2.76 -17.88
CA LYS A 29 15.10 1.88 -18.51
C LYS A 29 15.80 0.92 -17.53
N ASN A 30 15.07 -0.06 -16.98
CA ASN A 30 15.48 -1.05 -15.98
C ASN A 30 16.02 -0.46 -14.66
N ASN A 31 15.74 0.82 -14.38
CA ASN A 31 16.18 1.51 -13.15
C ASN A 31 15.06 1.60 -12.10
N TRP A 32 14.19 0.59 -12.07
CA TRP A 32 13.08 0.52 -11.13
C TRP A 32 13.60 0.47 -9.69
N THR A 33 12.98 1.30 -8.85
CA THR A 33 13.10 1.24 -7.39
C THR A 33 11.72 1.48 -6.80
N TYR A 34 11.44 0.85 -5.66
CA TYR A 34 10.14 0.99 -5.02
C TYR A 34 9.95 2.44 -4.55
N LYS A 35 10.97 3.03 -3.92
CA LYS A 35 10.96 4.43 -3.53
C LYS A 35 10.83 5.38 -4.73
N GLY A 36 11.51 5.07 -5.84
CA GLY A 36 11.43 5.87 -7.06
C GLY A 36 10.01 5.95 -7.59
N PHE A 37 9.31 4.82 -7.65
CA PHE A 37 7.90 4.78 -8.03
C PHE A 37 7.02 5.59 -7.09
N LEU A 38 7.16 5.39 -5.77
CA LEU A 38 6.39 6.12 -4.76
C LEU A 38 6.54 7.63 -4.94
N ASN A 39 7.78 8.10 -5.03
CA ASN A 39 8.08 9.53 -5.17
C ASN A 39 7.55 10.14 -6.47
N LEU A 40 7.61 9.42 -7.59
CA LEU A 40 7.15 9.93 -8.88
C LEU A 40 5.63 9.96 -9.03
N ASN A 41 4.93 9.14 -8.25
CA ASN A 41 3.49 8.93 -8.37
C ASN A 41 2.74 9.31 -7.09
N GLN A 42 3.31 10.19 -6.25
CA GLN A 42 2.77 10.54 -4.93
C GLN A 42 1.29 10.96 -4.98
N ASP A 43 0.87 11.74 -5.97
CA ASP A 43 -0.53 12.15 -6.13
C ASP A 43 -1.47 10.96 -6.35
N VAL A 44 -1.04 10.01 -7.20
CA VAL A 44 -1.78 8.78 -7.49
C VAL A 44 -1.84 7.87 -6.26
N ILE A 45 -0.72 7.76 -5.54
CA ILE A 45 -0.65 7.02 -4.27
C ILE A 45 -1.64 7.63 -3.27
N SER A 46 -1.61 8.95 -3.09
CA SER A 46 -2.48 9.69 -2.16
C SER A 46 -3.96 9.50 -2.51
N ALA A 47 -4.32 9.60 -3.79
CA ALA A 47 -5.68 9.38 -4.28
C ALA A 47 -6.17 7.94 -4.06
N SER A 48 -5.26 6.96 -4.03
CA SER A 48 -5.63 5.56 -3.79
C SER A 48 -5.95 5.25 -2.32
N LEU A 49 -5.36 6.00 -1.37
CA LEU A 49 -5.38 5.67 0.05
C LEU A 49 -6.81 5.56 0.64
N PRO A 50 -7.75 6.48 0.32
CA PRO A 50 -9.14 6.37 0.77
C PRO A 50 -9.83 5.08 0.31
N SER A 51 -9.47 4.53 -0.86
CA SER A 51 -10.05 3.28 -1.37
C SER A 51 -9.50 2.02 -0.67
N LEU A 52 -8.34 2.15 0.00
CA LEU A 52 -7.68 1.03 0.67
C LEU A 52 -8.19 0.81 2.10
N THR A 53 -9.00 1.73 2.65
CA THR A 53 -9.51 1.59 4.01
C THR A 53 -10.88 2.25 4.19
N ASN A 54 -11.79 1.54 4.85
CA ASN A 54 -13.12 2.06 5.23
C ASN A 54 -13.10 2.89 6.52
N SER A 55 -11.91 3.21 7.03
CA SER A 55 -11.72 3.83 8.34
C SER A 55 -10.78 5.02 8.21
N SER A 56 -10.77 5.93 9.19
CA SER A 56 -9.91 7.11 9.14
C SER A 56 -8.48 6.73 8.77
N LEU A 57 -7.93 7.45 7.79
CA LEU A 57 -6.50 7.49 7.55
C LEU A 57 -5.87 7.94 8.86
N THR A 58 -4.96 7.13 9.39
CA THR A 58 -4.17 7.51 10.57
C THR A 58 -2.74 7.09 10.30
N SER A 59 -1.80 7.89 10.80
CA SER A 59 -0.36 7.62 10.67
C SER A 59 0.06 6.25 11.20
N ILE A 60 -0.75 5.58 12.03
CA ILE A 60 -0.47 4.23 12.57
C ILE A 60 -0.55 3.16 11.47
N LYS A 61 -1.38 3.38 10.44
CA LYS A 61 -1.64 2.41 9.36
C LYS A 61 -0.64 2.49 8.19
N TRP A 62 0.45 3.24 8.35
CA TRP A 62 1.43 3.42 7.28
C TRP A 62 1.97 2.09 6.74
N GLN A 63 2.16 1.08 7.61
CA GLN A 63 2.66 -0.24 7.23
C GLN A 63 1.71 -0.99 6.30
N SER A 64 0.38 -0.87 6.51
CA SER A 64 -0.57 -1.57 5.63
C SER A 64 -0.58 -0.99 4.23
N PHE A 65 -0.44 0.33 4.09
CA PHE A 65 -0.32 0.98 2.78
C PHE A 65 0.98 0.58 2.10
N ASP A 66 2.09 0.60 2.85
CA ASP A 66 3.39 0.19 2.35
C ASP A 66 3.39 -1.25 1.83
N ILE A 67 2.93 -2.20 2.64
CA ILE A 67 2.85 -3.62 2.25
C ILE A 67 1.95 -3.80 1.03
N THR A 68 0.82 -3.09 0.96
CA THR A 68 -0.12 -3.18 -0.16
C THR A 68 0.54 -2.71 -1.46
N TRP A 69 1.17 -1.54 -1.44
CA TRP A 69 1.83 -0.98 -2.62
C TRP A 69 3.07 -1.77 -3.03
N TYR A 70 3.82 -2.29 -2.06
CA TYR A 70 4.94 -3.19 -2.31
C TYR A 70 4.49 -4.48 -3.03
N LYS A 71 3.41 -5.12 -2.56
CA LYS A 71 2.84 -6.31 -3.19
C LYS A 71 2.36 -6.02 -4.61
N ARG A 72 1.60 -4.93 -4.81
CA ARG A 72 1.13 -4.50 -6.13
C ARG A 72 2.28 -4.32 -7.13
N PHE A 73 3.37 -3.69 -6.67
CA PHE A 73 4.57 -3.53 -7.49
C PHE A 73 5.15 -4.88 -7.91
N LEU A 74 5.36 -5.81 -6.96
CA LEU A 74 5.89 -7.13 -7.27
C LEU A 74 4.99 -7.92 -8.21
N GLU A 75 3.68 -7.89 -8.01
CA GLU A 75 2.71 -8.59 -8.86
C GLU A 75 2.68 -8.02 -10.29
N CYS A 76 2.68 -6.69 -10.42
CA CYS A 76 2.68 -6.05 -11.73
C CYS A 76 3.99 -6.29 -12.47
N SER A 77 5.13 -6.17 -11.80
CA SER A 77 6.43 -6.48 -12.39
C SER A 77 6.58 -7.96 -12.77
N GLN A 78 6.04 -8.89 -11.99
CA GLN A 78 6.02 -10.31 -12.35
C GLN A 78 5.23 -10.58 -13.63
N ARG A 79 4.16 -9.82 -13.87
CA ARG A 79 3.32 -9.97 -15.06
C ARG A 79 3.94 -9.34 -16.31
N LEU A 80 4.68 -8.24 -16.14
CA LEU A 80 5.18 -7.43 -17.27
C LEU A 80 6.62 -7.73 -17.68
N LEU A 81 7.46 -8.22 -16.75
CA LEU A 81 8.89 -8.37 -16.98
C LEU A 81 9.28 -9.82 -17.31
N GLU A 82 10.33 -9.95 -18.11
CA GLU A 82 10.97 -11.25 -18.34
C GLU A 82 11.41 -11.90 -17.00
N PRO A 83 11.31 -13.23 -16.85
CA PRO A 83 11.54 -13.91 -15.58
C PRO A 83 12.88 -13.56 -14.90
N ASN A 84 13.97 -13.49 -15.67
CA ASN A 84 15.28 -13.15 -15.13
C ASN A 84 15.34 -11.70 -14.64
N THR A 85 14.74 -10.78 -15.38
CA THR A 85 14.65 -9.36 -15.01
C THR A 85 13.81 -9.18 -13.75
N PHE A 86 12.70 -9.90 -13.63
CA PHE A 86 11.87 -9.90 -12.43
C PHE A 86 12.63 -10.41 -11.20
N VAL A 87 13.41 -11.50 -11.33
CA VAL A 87 14.20 -12.06 -10.23
C VAL A 87 15.22 -11.04 -9.71
N GLU A 88 15.93 -10.34 -10.59
CA GLU A 88 16.89 -9.30 -10.22
C GLU A 88 16.21 -8.10 -9.54
N LEU A 89 15.10 -7.64 -10.11
CA LEU A 89 14.29 -6.56 -9.55
C LEU A 89 13.79 -6.90 -8.15
N LYS A 90 13.18 -8.08 -7.97
CA LYS A 90 12.65 -8.54 -6.69
C LYS A 90 13.73 -8.58 -5.62
N LYS A 91 14.94 -9.05 -5.96
CA LYS A 91 16.09 -9.04 -5.05
C LYS A 91 16.45 -7.62 -4.64
N LYS A 92 16.59 -6.71 -5.59
CA LYS A 92 16.92 -5.29 -5.35
C LYS A 92 15.87 -4.60 -4.48
N MET A 93 14.59 -4.80 -4.78
CA MET A 93 13.48 -4.23 -4.03
C MET A 93 13.40 -4.77 -2.61
N ASN A 94 13.59 -6.07 -2.39
CA ASN A 94 13.63 -6.64 -1.03
C ASN A 94 14.76 -6.00 -0.21
N THR A 95 15.94 -5.79 -0.81
CA THR A 95 17.04 -5.09 -0.14
C THR A 95 16.66 -3.64 0.19
N GLU A 96 16.07 -2.90 -0.75
CA GLU A 96 15.63 -1.52 -0.54
C GLU A 96 14.58 -1.43 0.60
N HIS A 97 13.57 -2.30 0.57
CA HIS A 97 12.47 -2.34 1.54
C HIS A 97 12.96 -2.66 2.95
N LEU A 98 13.88 -3.62 3.09
CA LEU A 98 14.48 -4.00 4.37
C LEU A 98 15.50 -2.98 4.91
N CYS A 99 16.27 -2.33 4.04
CA CYS A 99 17.35 -1.42 4.48
C CYS A 99 16.86 -0.02 4.83
N TYR A 100 15.67 0.40 4.39
CA TYR A 100 15.20 1.77 4.59
C TYR A 100 13.83 1.92 5.29
N PRO A 101 13.53 1.15 6.36
CA PRO A 101 12.21 1.18 7.00
C PRO A 101 11.87 2.58 7.55
N ASN A 102 12.86 3.29 8.11
CA ASN A 102 12.65 4.65 8.63
C ASN A 102 12.32 5.66 7.54
N ARG A 103 12.87 5.49 6.33
CA ARG A 103 12.61 6.40 5.20
C ARG A 103 11.24 6.14 4.59
N LEU A 104 10.87 4.86 4.44
CA LEU A 104 9.53 4.48 3.99
C LEU A 104 8.47 4.93 5.00
N GLN A 105 8.74 4.76 6.30
CA GLN A 105 7.87 5.28 7.35
C GLN A 105 7.70 6.79 7.25
N ALA A 106 8.79 7.55 7.09
CA ALA A 106 8.70 9.01 6.96
C ALA A 106 7.86 9.43 5.74
N TYR A 107 8.10 8.80 4.58
CA TYR A 107 7.32 9.02 3.36
C TYR A 107 5.83 8.77 3.60
N TRP A 108 5.45 7.61 4.12
CA TRP A 108 4.04 7.28 4.30
C TRP A 108 3.34 8.17 5.33
N LYS A 109 4.05 8.58 6.39
CA LYS A 109 3.50 9.53 7.35
C LYS A 109 3.24 10.90 6.72
N GLU A 110 4.09 11.34 5.81
CA GLU A 110 3.93 12.60 5.09
C GLU A 110 2.72 12.55 4.15
N VAL A 111 2.61 11.50 3.33
CA VAL A 111 1.47 11.26 2.44
C VAL A 111 0.14 11.21 3.21
N ILE A 112 0.09 10.46 4.32
CA ILE A 112 -1.12 10.35 5.15
C ILE A 112 -1.51 11.73 5.72
N LYS A 113 -0.54 12.49 6.21
CA LYS A 113 -0.77 13.83 6.78
C LYS A 113 -1.31 14.80 5.72
N GLU A 114 -0.86 14.68 4.48
CA GLU A 114 -1.37 15.47 3.35
C GLU A 114 -2.83 15.12 3.07
N CYS A 115 -3.15 13.83 2.92
CA CYS A 115 -4.53 13.36 2.75
C CYS A 115 -5.46 13.78 3.92
N GLU A 116 -4.98 13.74 5.17
CA GLU A 116 -5.75 14.18 6.34
C GLU A 116 -6.12 15.67 6.25
N LYS A 117 -5.20 16.53 5.79
CA LYS A 117 -5.46 17.97 5.60
C LYS A 117 -6.47 18.24 4.51
N GLU A 118 -6.36 17.56 3.38
CA GLU A 118 -7.29 17.72 2.24
C GLU A 118 -8.72 17.32 2.62
N ASN A 119 -8.88 16.24 3.38
CA ASN A 119 -10.18 15.82 3.90
C ASN A 119 -10.78 16.87 4.85
N LEU A 120 -9.97 17.48 5.73
CA LEU A 120 -10.43 18.56 6.62
C LEU A 120 -10.84 19.82 5.84
N ALA A 121 -10.05 20.23 4.84
CA ALA A 121 -10.34 21.41 4.02
C ALA A 121 -11.62 21.22 3.18
N THR A 122 -11.81 20.03 2.61
CA THR A 122 -13.02 19.67 1.86
C THR A 122 -14.24 19.70 2.77
N ASN A 123 -14.16 19.08 3.96
CA ASN A 123 -15.26 19.07 4.91
C ASN A 123 -15.64 20.48 5.37
N ILE A 124 -14.69 21.37 5.69
CA ILE A 124 -15.00 22.76 6.08
C ILE A 124 -15.76 23.50 4.97
N THR A 125 -15.37 23.29 3.71
CA THR A 125 -16.04 23.91 2.56
C THR A 125 -17.48 23.38 2.39
N THR A 126 -17.68 22.08 2.59
CA THR A 126 -19.02 21.45 2.55
C THR A 126 -19.90 21.87 3.73
N ILE A 127 -19.33 22.05 4.94
CA ILE A 127 -20.08 22.48 6.14
C ILE A 127 -20.49 23.95 6.04
N THR A 128 -19.71 24.78 5.33
CA THR A 128 -20.04 26.21 5.11
C THR A 128 -21.22 26.39 4.14
N SER A 129 -21.62 25.34 3.40
CA SER A 129 -22.69 25.38 2.40
C SER A 129 -23.99 24.66 2.79
N LEU A 130 -24.14 24.14 4.03
CA LEU A 130 -25.36 23.44 4.45
C LEU A 130 -25.83 23.82 5.88
N PRO A 131 -27.15 23.98 6.15
CA PRO A 131 -27.63 24.42 7.47
C PRO A 131 -27.38 23.34 8.54
N LYS A 132 -26.93 23.79 9.73
CA LYS A 132 -26.66 22.96 10.92
C LYS A 132 -27.80 21.98 11.23
N GLN A 133 -27.48 20.69 11.29
CA GLN A 133 -28.17 19.79 12.20
C GLN A 133 -27.17 18.87 12.91
N THR A 134 -27.11 19.01 14.23
CA THR A 134 -26.25 18.28 15.15
C THR A 134 -26.77 16.86 15.35
N GLN A 135 -25.93 15.84 15.22
CA GLN A 135 -26.20 14.53 15.81
C GLN A 135 -25.00 14.05 16.63
N ASN A 136 -25.31 13.65 17.86
CA ASN A 136 -24.41 13.30 18.94
C ASN A 136 -24.55 11.80 19.18
N THR A 137 -23.50 11.00 19.01
CA THR A 137 -23.51 9.59 19.43
C THR A 137 -22.16 9.13 20.00
N ASN A 138 -22.20 8.97 21.33
CA ASN A 138 -21.47 8.09 22.23
C ASN A 138 -20.35 7.21 21.63
N ILE A 139 -19.09 7.53 21.99
CA ILE A 139 -17.90 6.69 21.78
C ILE A 139 -17.68 5.88 23.05
N LYS A 140 -17.97 4.57 23.07
CA LYS A 140 -17.50 3.70 24.16
C LYS A 140 -17.20 2.23 23.88
N ASP A 141 -17.28 1.72 22.65
CA ASP A 141 -17.20 0.25 22.44
C ASP A 141 -16.10 -0.29 21.49
N PHE A 142 -15.15 0.52 21.04
CA PHE A 142 -14.15 0.07 20.03
C PHE A 142 -12.83 -0.50 20.59
N SER A 143 -12.59 -0.49 21.91
CA SER A 143 -11.28 -0.87 22.47
C SER A 143 -11.02 -2.38 22.58
N LYS A 144 -12.05 -3.23 22.66
CA LYS A 144 -11.87 -4.67 22.85
C LYS A 144 -11.63 -5.48 21.56
N LYS A 145 -12.10 -5.00 20.41
CA LYS A 145 -12.06 -5.77 19.14
C LYS A 145 -10.71 -5.68 18.41
N ASN A 146 -9.91 -4.65 18.68
CA ASN A 146 -8.63 -4.40 17.99
C ASN A 146 -7.43 -5.18 18.55
N ILE A 147 -7.52 -5.75 19.76
CA ILE A 147 -6.40 -6.49 20.35
C ILE A 147 -6.23 -7.85 19.66
N ASN A 148 -7.31 -8.49 19.20
CA ASN A 148 -7.24 -9.83 18.58
C ASN A 148 -6.53 -9.85 17.22
N PHE A 149 -6.72 -8.81 16.38
CA PHE A 149 -6.16 -8.80 15.01
C PHE A 149 -4.62 -8.77 14.99
N CYS A 150 -4.00 -8.12 15.99
CA CYS A 150 -2.55 -8.07 16.08
C CYS A 150 -1.93 -9.44 16.44
N TYR A 151 -2.65 -10.29 17.17
CA TYR A 151 -2.15 -11.61 17.55
C TYR A 151 -2.18 -12.60 16.38
N ASP A 152 -3.22 -12.56 15.55
CA ASP A 152 -3.35 -13.45 14.39
C ASP A 152 -2.20 -13.21 13.38
N ILE A 153 -1.81 -11.95 13.17
CA ILE A 153 -0.68 -11.59 12.29
C ILE A 153 0.66 -12.00 12.92
N LEU A 154 0.82 -11.84 14.23
CA LEU A 154 2.05 -12.27 14.92
C LEU A 154 2.22 -13.79 14.88
N ASP A 155 1.15 -14.55 15.05
CA ASP A 155 1.15 -16.02 15.02
C ASP A 155 1.46 -16.58 13.62
N GLU A 156 0.89 -15.97 12.57
CA GLU A 156 1.20 -16.35 11.19
C GLU A 156 2.67 -16.10 10.87
N LEU A 157 3.25 -14.98 11.35
CA LEU A 157 4.65 -14.66 11.14
C LEU A 157 5.60 -15.58 11.91
N THR A 158 5.30 -15.91 13.17
CA THR A 158 6.13 -16.82 14.01
C THR A 158 6.08 -18.28 13.54
N SER A 159 5.02 -18.69 12.84
CA SER A 159 4.87 -20.04 12.28
C SER A 159 5.75 -20.30 11.05
N THR A 160 6.29 -19.25 10.42
CA THR A 160 7.20 -19.39 9.28
C THR A 160 8.65 -19.54 9.75
N SER A 161 9.38 -20.52 9.20
CA SER A 161 10.76 -20.90 9.56
C SER A 161 11.80 -19.74 9.54
N TYR A 162 11.46 -18.57 9.00
CA TYR A 162 12.32 -17.38 8.99
C TYR A 162 12.17 -16.50 10.24
N ALA A 163 11.14 -16.68 11.07
CA ALA A 163 10.95 -15.91 12.29
C ALA A 163 12.02 -16.19 13.36
N TYR A 164 12.59 -17.40 13.37
CA TYR A 164 13.58 -17.80 14.38
C TYR A 164 14.87 -16.96 14.33
N SER A 165 15.18 -16.35 13.18
CA SER A 165 16.35 -15.48 13.04
C SER A 165 16.11 -14.05 13.53
N PHE A 166 14.85 -13.60 13.65
CA PHE A 166 14.52 -12.24 14.12
C PHE A 166 14.55 -12.12 15.65
N PHE A 167 14.18 -13.17 16.38
CA PHE A 167 14.07 -13.12 17.85
C PHE A 167 15.41 -13.30 18.59
N LYS A 168 16.50 -13.67 17.92
CA LYS A 168 17.82 -13.85 18.56
C LYS A 168 18.54 -12.53 18.88
N PHE A 169 18.02 -11.38 18.44
CA PHE A 169 18.65 -10.07 18.64
C PHE A 169 17.98 -9.18 19.70
N ILE A 170 16.94 -9.67 20.39
CA ILE A 170 16.18 -8.90 21.40
C ILE A 170 16.13 -9.57 22.80
N PHE A 171 16.87 -10.66 23.03
CA PHE A 171 17.13 -11.18 24.39
C PHE A 171 18.62 -11.40 24.62
#